data_AF-A0AAD0TRI9-F1
#
_entry.id   AF-A0AAD0TRI9-F1
#
_cell.length_a   1.000
_cell.length_b   1.000
_cell.length_c   1.000
_cell.angle_alpha   90.00
_cell.angle_beta   90.00
_cell.angle_gamma   90.00
#
_symmetry.space_group_name_H-M   'P 1'
#
loop_
_entity.id
_entity.type
_entity.pdbx_description
1 polymer ?
#
loop_
_entity_poly.entity_id
_entity_poly.type
_entity_poly.pdbx_seq_one_letter_code
_entity_poly.pdbx_strand_id
1 'polypeptide(L)'
;MTLPKYNWQYKLSLYLAAGIIPVADKMSNVGKWLKFNGCGITISDLEDLHGELLTISRSKYETLQNEVKLQQHRVREGYYTQKLVSSIEKSLEISV
;
A
#
# COMPACT_ATOMS: atom_id res chain seq x y z
N MET A 1 -10.00 20.37 -2.81
CA MET A 1 -9.20 19.28 -3.42
C MET A 1 -8.01 19.00 -2.50
N THR A 2 -7.92 17.84 -1.84
CA THR A 2 -6.85 17.57 -0.85
C THR A 2 -5.73 16.74 -1.48
N LEU A 3 -4.48 17.18 -1.35
CA LEU A 3 -3.25 16.57 -1.88
C LEU A 3 -3.12 15.03 -1.67
N PRO A 4 -3.53 14.44 -0.54
CA PRO A 4 -3.43 12.99 -0.31
C PRO A 4 -4.25 12.13 -1.28
N LYS A 5 -5.23 12.71 -1.98
CA LYS A 5 -6.04 12.02 -2.98
C LYS A 5 -5.30 11.72 -4.29
N TYR A 6 -4.17 12.37 -4.54
CA TYR A 6 -3.43 12.22 -5.80
C TYR A 6 -1.98 11.78 -5.59
N ASN A 7 -1.40 12.07 -4.43
CA ASN A 7 0.00 11.75 -4.15
C ASN A 7 0.21 10.28 -3.73
N TRP A 8 1.30 9.69 -4.21
CA TRP A 8 1.87 8.45 -3.67
C TRP A 8 2.93 8.79 -2.63
N GLN A 9 2.65 8.53 -1.36
CA GLN A 9 3.59 8.85 -0.30
C GLN A 9 4.80 7.92 -0.34
N TYR A 10 6.01 8.48 -0.46
CA TYR A 10 7.26 7.69 -0.46
C TYR A 10 7.46 6.89 0.84
N LYS A 11 6.84 7.30 1.95
CA LYS A 11 6.89 6.56 3.22
C LYS A 11 6.21 5.20 3.12
N LEU A 12 5.27 5.00 2.19
CA LEU A 12 4.62 3.71 1.98
C LEU A 12 5.64 2.64 1.56
N SER A 13 6.49 2.95 0.58
CA SER A 13 7.51 1.98 0.13
C SER A 13 8.51 1.66 1.24
N LEU A 14 8.87 2.65 2.07
CA LEU A 14 9.72 2.43 3.24
C LEU A 14 9.07 1.46 4.24
N TYR A 15 7.80 1.68 4.63
CA TYR A 15 7.11 0.80 5.56
C TYR A 15 6.94 -0.63 5.01
N LEU A 16 6.57 -0.76 3.75
CA LEU A 16 6.46 -2.06 3.09
C LEU A 16 7.83 -2.76 3.01
N ALA A 17 8.89 -2.05 2.64
CA ALA A 17 10.25 -2.60 2.62
C ALA A 17 10.70 -3.03 4.03
N ALA A 18 10.31 -2.32 5.08
CA ALA A 18 10.57 -2.69 6.47
C ALA A 18 9.68 -3.84 6.98
N GLY A 19 8.62 -4.22 6.25
CA GLY A 19 7.67 -5.25 6.67
C GLY A 19 6.67 -4.77 7.71
N ILE A 20 6.47 -3.46 7.82
CA ILE A 20 5.56 -2.80 8.75
C ILE A 20 4.19 -2.66 8.09
N ILE A 21 3.11 -3.02 8.80
CA ILE A 21 1.73 -2.82 8.36
C ILE A 21 1.42 -1.30 8.35
N PRO A 22 1.19 -0.67 7.19
CA PRO A 22 0.91 0.75 7.12
C PRO A 22 -0.51 1.07 7.56
N VAL A 23 -0.70 2.26 8.12
CA VAL A 23 -2.01 2.86 8.42
C VAL A 23 -2.19 4.10 7.57
N ALA A 24 -3.34 4.26 6.92
CA ALA A 24 -3.62 5.44 6.10
C ALA A 24 -5.08 5.89 6.17
N ASP A 25 -5.31 7.16 5.84
CA ASP A 25 -6.65 7.68 5.60
C ASP A 25 -7.33 6.89 4.46
N LYS A 26 -8.56 6.43 4.72
CA LYS A 26 -9.37 5.59 3.82
C LYS A 26 -9.64 6.26 2.47
N MET A 27 -9.67 7.60 2.44
CA MET A 27 -9.97 8.37 1.23
C MET A 27 -8.72 8.70 0.39
N SER A 28 -7.52 8.58 0.98
CA SER A 28 -6.24 8.78 0.30
C SER A 28 -5.96 7.69 -0.75
N ASN A 29 -5.08 8.00 -1.72
CA ASN A 29 -4.64 7.01 -2.70
C ASN A 29 -3.98 5.79 -2.05
N VAL A 30 -3.18 6.03 -1.01
CA VAL A 30 -2.56 4.97 -0.21
C VAL A 30 -3.63 4.12 0.46
N GLY A 31 -4.61 4.71 1.13
CA GLY A 31 -5.68 3.96 1.80
C GLY A 31 -6.48 3.09 0.84
N LYS A 32 -6.87 3.62 -0.33
CA LYS A 32 -7.53 2.84 -1.38
C LYS A 32 -6.67 1.66 -1.84
N TRP A 33 -5.37 1.88 -2.04
CA TRP A 33 -4.44 0.85 -2.47
C TRP A 33 -4.20 -0.21 -1.38
N LEU A 34 -4.06 0.19 -0.11
CA LEU A 34 -3.93 -0.73 1.02
C LEU A 34 -5.16 -1.63 1.15
N LYS A 35 -6.35 -1.04 1.02
CA LYS A 35 -7.62 -1.79 1.04
C LYS A 35 -7.69 -2.78 -0.12
N PHE A 36 -7.27 -2.39 -1.33
CA PHE A 36 -7.27 -3.25 -2.50
C PHE A 36 -6.30 -4.45 -2.35
N ASN A 37 -5.10 -4.22 -1.81
CA ASN A 37 -4.09 -5.27 -1.63
C ASN A 37 -4.19 -5.99 -0.28
N GLY A 38 -5.11 -5.61 0.61
CA GLY A 38 -5.25 -6.20 1.94
C GLY A 38 -4.00 -6.12 2.82
N CYS A 39 -3.13 -5.12 2.61
CA CYS A 39 -1.80 -5.05 3.23
C CYS A 39 -1.64 -3.85 4.18
N GLY A 40 -2.73 -3.34 4.76
CA GLY A 40 -2.71 -2.22 5.69
C GLY A 40 -4.04 -1.97 6.37
N ILE A 41 -4.04 -1.02 7.30
CA ILE A 41 -5.23 -0.56 8.03
C ILE A 41 -5.67 0.78 7.44
N THR A 42 -6.98 0.97 7.27
CA THR A 42 -7.53 2.23 6.77
C THR A 42 -8.53 2.81 7.75
N ILE A 43 -8.31 4.06 8.15
CA ILE A 43 -9.15 4.79 9.10
C ILE A 43 -9.78 6.00 8.43
N SER A 44 -10.92 6.47 8.92
CA SER A 44 -11.53 7.72 8.41
C SER A 44 -11.02 8.90 9.23
N ASP A 45 -10.88 8.71 10.54
CA ASP A 45 -10.40 9.71 11.49
C ASP A 45 -9.39 9.10 12.48
N LEU A 46 -8.53 9.93 13.08
CA LEU A 46 -7.52 9.44 14.05
C LEU A 46 -8.17 8.81 15.30
N GLU A 47 -9.38 9.21 15.65
CA GLU A 47 -10.13 8.67 16.78
C GLU A 47 -10.48 7.18 16.60
N ASP A 48 -10.68 6.74 15.36
CA ASP A 48 -10.95 5.33 15.01
C ASP A 48 -9.73 4.42 15.25
N LEU A 49 -8.52 5.00 15.23
CA LEU A 49 -7.28 4.23 15.27
C LEU A 49 -7.14 3.40 16.54
N HIS A 50 -7.56 3.95 17.68
CA HIS A 50 -7.48 3.26 18.95
C HIS A 50 -8.37 2.02 18.99
N GLY A 51 -9.60 2.14 18.48
CA GLY A 51 -10.55 1.03 18.39
C GLY A 51 -10.05 -0.07 17.45
N GLU A 52 -9.60 0.30 16.25
CA GLU A 52 -9.09 -0.65 15.25
C GLU A 52 -7.85 -1.41 15.73
N LEU A 53 -6.91 -0.74 16.41
CA LEU A 53 -5.70 -1.39 16.92
C LEU A 53 -5.95 -2.32 18.11
N LEU A 54 -6.92 -2.01 18.99
CA LEU A 54 -7.22 -2.85 20.15
C LEU A 54 -8.11 -4.05 19.80
N THR A 55 -8.91 -3.95 18.75
CA THR A 55 -9.88 -4.99 18.36
C THR A 55 -9.34 -5.91 17.27
N ILE A 56 -8.15 -5.64 16.72
CA ILE A 56 -7.57 -6.49 15.70
C ILE A 56 -7.28 -7.89 16.27
N SER A 57 -7.93 -8.90 15.67
CA SER A 57 -7.65 -10.27 16.04
C SER A 57 -6.25 -10.68 15.57
N ARG A 58 -5.65 -11.62 16.29
CA ARG A 58 -4.36 -12.21 15.89
C ARG A 58 -4.39 -12.76 14.46
N SER A 59 -5.45 -13.47 14.10
CA SER A 59 -5.61 -14.03 12.75
C SER A 59 -5.68 -12.94 11.68
N LYS A 60 -6.36 -11.82 11.97
CA LYS A 60 -6.44 -10.68 11.06
C LYS A 60 -5.08 -10.02 10.88
N TYR A 61 -4.33 -9.84 11.97
CA TYR A 61 -2.97 -9.30 11.94
C TYR A 61 -2.03 -10.19 11.11
N GLU A 62 -2.07 -11.51 11.31
CA GLU A 62 -1.26 -12.48 10.55
C GLU A 62 -1.56 -12.43 9.05
N THR A 63 -2.84 -12.31 8.67
CA THR A 63 -3.24 -12.11 7.26
C THR A 63 -2.65 -10.83 6.68
N LEU A 64 -2.78 -9.70 7.39
CA LEU A 64 -2.18 -8.42 6.95
C LEU A 64 -0.66 -8.55 6.80
N GLN A 65 0.01 -9.21 7.74
CA GLN A 65 1.45 -9.39 7.73
C GLN A 65 1.92 -10.23 6.54
N ASN A 66 1.16 -11.26 6.16
CA ASN A 66 1.47 -12.07 4.97
C ASN A 66 1.34 -11.25 3.68
N GLU A 67 0.30 -10.44 3.56
CA GLU A 67 0.15 -9.53 2.41
C GLU A 67 1.24 -8.45 2.38
N VAL A 68 1.64 -7.92 3.53
CA VAL A 68 2.78 -7.00 3.63
C VAL A 68 4.08 -7.67 3.20
N LYS A 69 4.34 -8.92 3.57
CA LYS A 69 5.53 -9.67 3.10
C LYS A 69 5.54 -9.84 1.58
N LEU A 70 4.39 -10.08 0.96
CA LEU A 70 4.28 -10.12 -0.50
C LEU A 70 4.68 -8.77 -1.12
N GLN A 71 4.14 -7.66 -0.61
CA GLN A 71 4.49 -6.33 -1.14
C GLN A 71 5.94 -5.94 -0.80
N GLN A 72 6.46 -6.35 0.35
CA GLN A 72 7.84 -6.16 0.78
C GLN A 72 8.82 -6.72 -0.25
N HIS A 73 8.60 -7.97 -0.68
CA HIS A 73 9.40 -8.59 -1.72
C HIS A 73 9.34 -7.79 -3.02
N ARG A 74 8.14 -7.40 -3.47
CA ARG A 74 7.94 -6.58 -4.68
C ARG A 74 8.70 -5.24 -4.62
N VAL A 75 8.62 -4.53 -3.49
CA VAL A 75 9.30 -3.24 -3.34
C VAL A 75 10.83 -3.42 -3.35
N ARG A 76 11.36 -4.42 -2.65
CA ARG A 76 12.81 -4.68 -2.57
C ARG A 76 13.41 -5.10 -3.91
N GLU A 77 12.68 -5.89 -4.69
CA GLU A 77 13.08 -6.31 -6.03
C GLU A 77 12.81 -5.25 -7.12
N GLY A 78 12.32 -4.06 -6.76
CA GLY A 78 12.02 -3.01 -7.74
C GLY A 78 10.86 -3.32 -8.70
N TYR A 79 9.98 -4.28 -8.35
CA TYR A 79 8.89 -4.79 -9.19
C TYR A 79 8.03 -3.69 -9.80
N TYR A 80 7.61 -2.69 -9.01
CA TYR A 80 6.71 -1.64 -9.50
C TYR A 80 7.38 -0.74 -10.53
N THR A 81 8.67 -0.43 -10.34
CA THR A 81 9.46 0.35 -11.29
C THR A 81 9.65 -0.42 -12.58
N GLN A 82 10.07 -1.68 -12.49
CA GLN A 82 10.26 -2.54 -13.67
C GLN A 82 8.95 -2.71 -14.44
N LYS A 83 7.84 -3.00 -13.75
CA LYS A 83 6.51 -3.13 -14.36
C LYS A 83 6.07 -1.86 -15.08
N LEU A 84 6.35 -0.68 -14.51
CA LEU A 84 6.02 0.60 -15.15
C LEU A 84 6.86 0.79 -16.42
N VAL A 85 8.17 0.57 -16.36
CA VAL A 85 9.07 0.69 -17.51
C VAL A 85 8.65 -0.25 -18.63
N SER A 86 8.43 -1.54 -18.35
CA SER A 86 7.99 -2.50 -19.36
C SER A 86 6.62 -2.17 -19.96
N SER A 87 5.73 -1.55 -19.16
CA SER A 87 4.44 -1.06 -19.69
C SER A 87 4.63 0.10 -20.67
N ILE A 88 5.57 1.00 -20.39
CA ILE A 88 5.88 2.14 -21.27
C ILE A 88 6.51 1.62 -22.57
N GLU A 89 7.50 0.73 -22.48
CA GLU A 89 8.16 0.10 -23.64
C GLU A 89 7.12 -0.55 -24.57
N LYS A 90 6.22 -1.36 -24.01
CA LYS A 90 5.15 -2.01 -24.78
C LYS A 90 4.20 -1.00 -25.46
N SER A 91 3.86 0.09 -24.78
CA SER A 91 3.01 1.14 -25.37
C SER A 91 3.70 1.86 -26.53
N LEU A 92 5.03 2.01 -26.49
CA LEU A 92 5.80 2.60 -27.57
C LEU A 92 5.95 1.66 -28.76
N GLU A 93 6.16 0.36 -28.54
CA GLU A 93 6.23 -0.65 -29.61
C GLU A 93 4.92 -0.82 -30.38
N ILE A 94 3.77 -0.63 -29.72
CA ILE A 94 2.44 -0.65 -30.38
C ILE A 94 2.19 0.60 -31.23
N SER A 95 3.00 1.65 -31.04
CA SER A 95 2.86 2.93 -31.73
C SER A 95 3.74 3.07 -32.99
N VAL A 96 4.46 2.00 -33.38
CA VAL A 96 5.29 1.88 -34.59
C VAL A 96 4.72 0.82 -35.51
#